data_AF-A0A243RE69-F1
#
_entry.id   AF-A0A243RE69-F1
#
_cell.length_a   1.000
_cell.length_b   1.000
_cell.length_c   1.000
_cell.angle_alpha   90.00
_cell.angle_beta   90.00
_cell.angle_gamma   90.00
#
_symmetry.space_group_name_H-M   'P 1'
#
loop_
_entity.id
_entity.type
_entity.pdbx_description
1 polymer ?
#
loop_
_entity_poly.entity_id
_entity_poly.type
_entity_poly.pdbx_seq_one_letter_code
_entity_poly.pdbx_strand_id
1 'polypeptide(L)'
;MRDNSTTGESITTQLLNADLETACPSCGYLMWVRYSEVVAQTAVICPCCFTQIWLVDETGSAQNAGDAIQQQITQAMKGLFR
;
A
#
# COMPACT_ATOMS: atom_id res chain seq x y z
N MET A 1 -11.25 21.20 25.77
CA MET A 1 -10.61 21.79 24.58
C MET A 1 -10.67 20.74 23.49
N ARG A 2 -11.33 21.03 22.35
CA ARG A 2 -11.34 20.15 21.18
C ARG A 2 -10.27 20.66 20.24
N ASP A 3 -9.21 19.88 20.04
CA ASP A 3 -8.23 20.15 19.00
C ASP A 3 -8.86 19.77 17.66
N ASN A 4 -9.26 20.80 16.92
CA ASN A 4 -9.73 20.73 15.55
C ASN A 4 -8.52 20.70 14.61
N SER A 5 -7.76 19.62 14.64
CA SER A 5 -6.68 19.36 13.69
C SER A 5 -7.21 18.51 12.56
N THR A 6 -7.55 19.15 11.43
CA THR A 6 -7.60 18.50 10.12
C THR A 6 -6.17 18.11 9.72
N THR A 7 -5.54 17.21 10.47
CA THR A 7 -4.28 16.57 10.08
C THR A 7 -4.65 15.47 9.11
N GLY A 8 -4.56 15.74 7.81
CA GLY A 8 -4.61 14.67 6.81
C GLY A 8 -3.61 13.60 7.20
N GLU A 9 -4.05 12.34 7.26
CA GLU A 9 -3.18 11.22 7.59
C GLU A 9 -1.92 11.26 6.71
N SER A 10 -0.77 10.85 7.25
CA SER A 10 0.45 10.70 6.45
C SER A 10 0.18 9.81 5.24
N ILE A 11 0.76 10.13 4.07
CA ILE A 11 0.64 9.32 2.85
C ILE A 11 1.03 7.86 3.13
N THR A 12 2.02 7.64 3.99
CA THR A 12 2.42 6.29 4.42
C THR A 12 1.27 5.54 5.10
N THR A 13 0.55 6.19 6.01
CA THR A 13 -0.61 5.58 6.70
C THR A 13 -1.75 5.32 5.73
N GLN A 14 -2.04 6.26 4.82
CA GLN A 14 -3.07 6.09 3.80
C GLN A 14 -2.72 4.91 2.88
N LEU A 15 -1.46 4.79 2.47
CA LEU A 15 -1.00 3.71 1.61
C LEU A 15 -1.12 2.36 2.30
N LEU A 16 -0.74 2.24 3.57
CA LEU A 16 -0.86 1.00 4.34
C LEU A 16 -2.31 0.48 4.41
N ASN A 17 -3.28 1.39 4.40
CA ASN A 17 -4.71 1.06 4.42
C ASN A 17 -5.32 0.89 3.02
N ALA A 18 -4.57 1.16 1.95
CA ALA A 18 -5.07 1.03 0.60
C ALA A 18 -5.25 -0.45 0.21
N ASP A 19 -6.34 -0.72 -0.49
CA ASP A 19 -6.55 -2.04 -1.08
C ASP A 19 -5.85 -2.13 -2.45
N LEU A 20 -5.27 -3.30 -2.72
CA LEU A 20 -4.59 -3.67 -3.95
C LEU A 20 -5.32 -4.84 -4.59
N GLU A 21 -5.64 -4.73 -5.87
CA GLU A 21 -6.16 -5.85 -6.64
C GLU A 21 -5.01 -6.73 -7.14
N THR A 22 -5.12 -8.04 -6.91
CA THR A 22 -4.14 -9.04 -7.36
C THR A 22 -4.83 -10.32 -7.81
N ALA A 23 -4.24 -11.02 -8.78
CA ALA A 23 -4.76 -12.30 -9.26
C ALA A 23 -4.15 -13.47 -8.48
N CYS A 24 -4.99 -14.42 -8.06
CA CYS A 24 -4.52 -15.68 -7.50
C CYS A 24 -3.65 -16.42 -8.55
N PRO A 25 -2.41 -16.81 -8.21
CA PRO A 25 -1.52 -17.47 -9.16
C PRO A 25 -1.98 -18.88 -9.56
N SER A 26 -2.85 -19.51 -8.77
CA SER A 26 -3.35 -20.86 -9.04
C SER A 26 -4.60 -20.90 -9.91
N CYS A 27 -5.55 -19.97 -9.71
CA CYS A 27 -6.85 -20.02 -10.41
C CYS A 27 -7.22 -18.72 -11.15
N GLY A 28 -6.42 -17.67 -11.05
CA GLY A 28 -6.66 -16.38 -11.71
C GLY A 28 -7.75 -15.52 -11.08
N TYR A 29 -8.35 -15.94 -9.96
CA TYR A 29 -9.38 -15.14 -9.26
C TYR A 29 -8.80 -13.81 -8.77
N LEU A 30 -9.46 -12.70 -9.09
CA LEU A 30 -9.07 -11.36 -8.62
C LEU A 30 -9.52 -11.16 -7.17
N MET A 31 -8.56 -10.81 -6.32
CA MET A 31 -8.75 -10.58 -4.90
C MET A 31 -8.16 -9.25 -4.48
N TRP A 32 -8.77 -8.66 -3.45
CA TRP A 32 -8.29 -7.45 -2.82
C TRP A 32 -7.45 -7.84 -1.60
N VAL A 33 -6.25 -7.29 -1.50
CA VAL A 33 -5.36 -7.40 -0.33
C VAL A 33 -5.01 -6.01 0.14
N ARG A 34 -4.74 -5.84 1.44
CA ARG A 34 -4.26 -4.55 1.94
C ARG A 34 -2.78 -4.39 1.65
N TYR A 35 -2.38 -3.16 1.37
CA TYR A 35 -0.97 -2.83 1.22
C TYR A 35 -0.14 -3.24 2.45
N SER A 36 -0.70 -3.08 3.66
CA SER A 36 -0.08 -3.55 4.90
C SER A 36 0.20 -5.05 4.91
N GLU A 37 -0.64 -5.87 4.27
CA GLU A 37 -0.47 -7.32 4.19
C GLU A 37 0.70 -7.70 3.29
N VAL A 38 0.97 -6.89 2.25
CA VAL A 38 2.14 -7.01 1.37
C VAL A 38 3.42 -6.59 2.12
N VAL A 39 3.39 -5.42 2.78
CA VAL A 39 4.54 -4.92 3.55
C VAL A 39 4.92 -5.88 4.68
N ALA A 40 3.94 -6.45 5.37
CA ALA A 40 4.15 -7.44 6.43
C ALA A 40 4.44 -8.86 5.90
N GLN A 41 4.49 -9.05 4.58
CA GLN A 41 4.75 -10.33 3.91
C GLN A 41 3.87 -11.47 4.42
N THR A 42 2.58 -11.17 4.57
CA THR A 42 1.62 -12.11 5.14
C THR A 42 1.19 -13.17 4.13
N ALA A 43 0.72 -14.30 4.64
CA ALA A 43 0.03 -15.30 3.84
C ALA A 43 -1.48 -15.04 3.86
N VAL A 44 -2.08 -15.04 2.67
CA VAL A 44 -3.53 -14.89 2.46
C VAL A 44 -4.08 -16.15 1.80
N ILE A 45 -5.38 -16.40 1.96
CA ILE A 45 -6.05 -17.56 1.35
C ILE A 45 -6.91 -17.08 0.20
N CYS A 46 -6.75 -17.68 -0.98
CA CYS A 46 -7.65 -17.42 -2.10
C CYS A 46 -9.07 -17.88 -1.76
N PRO A 47 -10.09 -17.01 -1.84
CA PRO A 47 -11.47 -17.39 -1.51
C PRO A 47 -12.10 -18.33 -2.54
N CYS A 48 -11.50 -18.46 -3.73
CA CYS A 48 -12.00 -19.30 -4.82
C CYS A 48 -11.44 -20.73 -4.76
N CYS A 49 -10.11 -20.88 -4.68
CA CYS A 49 -9.45 -22.19 -4.75
C CYS A 49 -8.79 -22.65 -3.43
N PHE A 50 -8.87 -21.82 -2.38
CA PHE A 50 -8.28 -22.08 -1.06
C PHE A 50 -6.76 -22.26 -1.03
N THR A 51 -6.05 -21.95 -2.12
CA THR A 51 -4.59 -21.89 -2.11
C THR A 51 -4.10 -20.80 -1.16
N GLN A 52 -3.11 -21.13 -0.33
CA GLN A 52 -2.36 -20.16 0.46
C GLN A 52 -1.35 -19.44 -0.44
N ILE A 53 -1.35 -18.11 -0.39
CA ILE A 53 -0.52 -17.23 -1.21
C ILE A 53 0.33 -16.39 -0.27
N TRP A 54 1.65 -16.40 -0.47
CA TRP A 54 2.57 -15.49 0.21
C TRP A 54 2.66 -14.19 -0.57
N LEU A 55 2.30 -13.08 0.07
CA LEU A 55 2.48 -11.75 -0.51
C LEU A 55 3.94 -11.34 -0.31
N VAL A 56 4.73 -11.29 -1.38
CA VAL A 56 6.16 -10.98 -1.31
C VAL A 56 6.43 -9.66 -2.03
N ASP A 57 7.16 -8.75 -1.38
CA ASP A 57 7.71 -7.54 -1.99
C ASP A 57 9.19 -7.78 -2.32
N GLU A 58 9.46 -8.46 -3.44
CA GLU A 58 10.82 -8.91 -3.81
C GLU A 58 11.83 -7.76 -3.92
N THR A 59 11.36 -6.57 -4.28
CA THR A 59 12.21 -5.40 -4.52
C THR A 59 12.30 -4.47 -3.30
N GLY A 60 11.52 -4.73 -2.23
CA GLY A 60 11.40 -3.81 -1.10
C GLY A 60 10.72 -2.49 -1.48
N SER A 61 10.09 -2.43 -2.66
CA SER A 61 9.48 -1.22 -3.20
C SER A 61 8.26 -0.80 -2.40
N ALA A 62 7.51 -1.77 -1.87
CA ALA A 62 6.31 -1.49 -1.12
C ALA A 62 6.63 -0.87 0.25
N GLN A 63 7.71 -1.33 0.89
CA GLN A 63 8.13 -0.85 2.21
C GLN A 63 8.43 0.66 2.24
N ASN A 64 8.86 1.24 1.12
CA ASN A 64 9.34 2.63 1.04
C ASN A 64 8.47 3.54 0.17
N ALA A 65 7.37 3.03 -0.39
CA ALA A 65 6.57 3.75 -1.37
C ALA A 65 5.94 5.03 -0.81
N GLY A 66 5.46 5.02 0.44
CA GLY A 66 4.88 6.20 1.08
C GLY A 66 5.86 7.37 1.15
N ASP A 67 7.10 7.09 1.58
CA ASP A 67 8.15 8.10 1.70
C ASP A 67 8.60 8.60 0.33
N ALA A 68 8.73 7.71 -0.66
CA ALA A 68 9.09 8.08 -2.03
C ALA A 68 8.06 9.01 -2.66
N ILE A 69 6.76 8.71 -2.49
CA ILE A 69 5.66 9.55 -2.99
C ILE A 69 5.68 10.92 -2.29
N GLN A 70 5.82 10.95 -0.96
CA GLN A 70 5.88 12.19 -0.19
C GLN A 70 7.04 13.08 -0.63
N GLN A 71 8.21 12.50 -0.91
CA GLN A 71 9.38 13.22 -1.41
C GLN A 71 9.13 13.80 -2.82
N GLN A 72 8.53 13.03 -3.73
CA GLN A 72 8.21 13.49 -5.09
C GLN A 72 7.21 14.66 -5.07
N ILE A 73 6.17 14.59 -4.24
CA ILE A 73 5.21 15.70 -4.07
C ILE A 73 5.92 16.94 -3.55
N THR A 74 6.76 16.78 -2.51
CA THR A 74 7.51 17.89 -1.92
C THR A 74 8.43 18.56 -2.94
N GLN A 75 9.10 17.77 -3.79
CA GLN A 75 9.96 18.28 -4.85
C GLN A 75 9.16 19.00 -5.94
N ALA A 76 8.04 18.44 -6.40
CA ALA A 76 7.18 19.05 -7.40
C ALA A 76 6.64 20.41 -6.93
N MET A 77 6.21 20.51 -5.66
CA MET A 77 5.75 21.78 -5.09
C MET A 77 6.85 22.83 -5.03
N LYS A 78 8.09 22.46 -4.66
CA LYS A 78 9.22 23.41 -4.67
C LYS A 78 9.52 23.95 -6.07
N GLY A 79 9.30 23.15 -7.10
CA GLY A 79 9.47 23.57 -8.50
C GLY A 79 8.43 24.58 -8.98
N LEU A 80 7.24 24.62 -8.37
CA LEU A 80 6.14 25.52 -8.74
C LEU A 80 6.29 26.94 -8.17
N PHE A 81 7.07 27.13 -7.11
CA PHE A 81 7.31 28.44 -6.48
C PHE A 81 8.58 29.14 -6.99
N ARG A 82 9.00 28.84 -8.23
CA ARG A 82 10.24 29.35 -8.83
C ARG A 82 9.97 30.37 -9.93
#